data_AF-A0A147BK47-F1
#
_entry.id   AF-A0A147BK47-F1
#
_cell.length_a   1.000
_cell.length_b   1.000
_cell.length_c   1.000
_cell.angle_alpha   90.00
_cell.angle_beta   90.00
_cell.angle_gamma   90.00
#
_symmetry.space_group_name_H-M   'P 1'
#
loop_
_entity.id
_entity.type
_entity.pdbx_description
1 polymer ?
#
loop_
_entity_poly.entity_id
_entity_poly.type
_entity_poly.pdbx_seq_one_letter_code
_entity_poly.pdbx_strand_id
1 'polypeptide(L)'
;LTEKDAIDRIIRCVYKKALHLPPSTETKRLEKLGLHNTLSEIIEAQRIAHYERLSMTTAGRTILTSLGINYHPTGQSTRGLLPKELREQLQISPLPRHMHPVHDTGRRMARVKALENTLQQGYDDSEVTYVDAASADRGRMALAVTNRSGQILTAGSMYTSNSAEAEEAAIALALTLSTTKVIVSDSQMAIRQYMRGQISDKALKIATGHRLIDHPVRILWSPAHASLPGNESVHSAARALTHRASTPSEHSTFASWNHDNLYTFKGVLDHYRVERRAYPEAHSTLSKAESTILRQVQTETFLNPAQLHSWYPDTYDPSCRNCGEIATLHHILWGCPELLLHSKNKEFIKQARQPGAWESFLRDPDPKTQKILVQLASDAAGNIASRLSTEGIASSRVS
;
A
#
# COMPACT_ATOMS: atom_id res chain seq x y z
N LEU A 1 -19.06 14.07 26.10
CA LEU A 1 -17.93 13.50 25.35
C LEU A 1 -17.90 12.03 25.65
N THR A 2 -18.11 11.17 24.65
CA THR A 2 -18.02 9.72 24.85
C THR A 2 -16.54 9.32 24.96
N GLU A 3 -16.24 8.17 25.58
CA GLU A 3 -14.86 7.65 25.62
C GLU A 3 -14.25 7.48 24.22
N LYS A 4 -15.09 7.17 23.22
CA LYS A 4 -14.69 7.10 21.81
C LYS A 4 -14.18 8.44 21.30
N ASP A 5 -14.90 9.53 21.57
CA ASP A 5 -14.50 10.88 21.15
C ASP A 5 -13.17 11.31 21.78
N ALA A 6 -12.94 10.88 23.03
CA ALA A 6 -11.70 11.16 23.75
C ALA A 6 -10.50 10.46 23.08
N ILE A 7 -10.64 9.19 22.71
CA ILE A 7 -9.59 8.44 22.00
C ILE A 7 -9.33 9.05 20.62
N ASP A 8 -10.37 9.36 19.85
CA ASP A 8 -10.22 10.00 18.55
C ASP A 8 -9.53 11.37 18.66
N ARG A 9 -9.78 12.11 19.75
CA ARG A 9 -9.05 13.36 20.03
C ARG A 9 -7.56 13.10 20.26
N ILE A 10 -7.21 12.07 21.03
CA ILE A 10 -5.82 11.68 21.28
C ILE A 10 -5.14 11.29 19.95
N ILE A 11 -5.78 10.46 19.13
CA ILE A 11 -5.26 10.06 17.81
C ILE A 11 -4.93 11.31 16.99
N ARG A 12 -5.88 12.24 16.84
CA ARG A 12 -5.67 13.48 16.09
C ARG A 12 -4.53 14.33 16.68
N CYS A 13 -4.44 14.44 18.01
CA CYS A 13 -3.36 15.19 18.67
C CYS A 13 -1.98 14.58 18.39
N VAL A 14 -1.85 13.25 18.46
CA VAL A 14 -0.60 12.54 18.17
C VAL A 14 -0.16 12.78 16.73
N TYR A 15 -1.08 12.64 15.77
CA TYR A 15 -0.78 12.85 14.36
C TYR A 15 -0.43 14.30 14.02
N LYS A 16 -1.16 15.28 14.58
CA LYS A 16 -0.80 16.71 14.43
C LYS A 16 0.62 16.96 14.94
N LYS A 17 0.98 16.42 16.11
CA LYS A 17 2.32 16.57 16.69
C LYS A 17 3.40 15.89 15.85
N ALA A 18 3.16 14.67 15.37
CA ALA A 18 4.10 13.92 14.54
C ALA A 18 4.37 14.60 13.19
N LEU A 19 3.37 15.30 12.65
CA LEU A 19 3.45 16.05 11.39
C LEU A 19 3.89 17.52 11.59
N HIS A 20 4.19 17.93 12.83
CA HIS A 20 4.50 19.32 13.18
C HIS A 20 3.43 20.32 12.70
N LEU A 21 2.16 19.91 12.80
CA LEU A 21 0.99 20.75 12.51
C LEU A 21 0.51 21.45 13.78
N PRO A 22 -0.02 22.69 13.69
CA PRO A 22 -0.57 23.40 14.85
C PRO A 22 -1.72 22.63 15.51
N PRO A 23 -1.91 22.75 16.84
CA PRO A 23 -3.05 22.15 17.53
C PRO A 23 -4.41 22.55 16.95
N SER A 24 -4.50 23.79 16.44
CA SER A 24 -5.67 24.39 15.81
C SER A 24 -6.02 23.83 14.42
N THR A 25 -5.19 22.95 13.84
CA THR A 25 -5.46 22.34 12.52
C THR A 25 -6.86 21.73 12.47
N GLU A 26 -7.65 22.08 11.45
CA GLU A 26 -9.02 21.57 11.31
C GLU A 26 -9.03 20.04 11.14
N THR A 27 -9.94 19.36 11.84
CA THR A 27 -10.07 17.89 11.76
C THR A 27 -10.28 17.40 10.33
N LYS A 28 -11.15 18.07 9.55
CA LYS A 28 -11.43 17.69 8.15
C LYS A 28 -10.18 17.75 7.27
N ARG A 29 -9.28 18.71 7.51
CA ARG A 29 -8.03 18.85 6.75
C ARG A 29 -7.00 17.80 7.14
N LEU A 30 -6.92 17.46 8.42
CA LEU A 30 -6.09 16.36 8.90
C LEU A 30 -6.53 15.01 8.30
N GLU A 31 -7.84 14.75 8.29
CA GLU A 31 -8.42 13.52 7.73
C GLU A 31 -8.15 13.37 6.23
N LYS A 32 -8.18 14.48 5.47
CA LYS A 32 -7.84 14.51 4.03
C LYS A 32 -6.40 14.08 3.71
N LEU A 33 -5.50 14.03 4.69
CA LEU A 33 -4.16 13.47 4.50
C LEU A 33 -4.19 11.94 4.40
N GLY A 34 -5.23 11.26 4.89
CA GLY A 34 -5.35 9.81 4.86
C GLY A 34 -4.23 9.09 5.61
N LEU A 35 -3.77 9.66 6.72
CA LEU A 35 -2.61 9.17 7.49
C LEU A 35 -2.99 8.40 8.76
N HIS A 36 -4.22 8.56 9.24
CA HIS A 36 -4.72 7.92 10.44
C HIS A 36 -6.10 7.31 10.21
N ASN A 37 -6.47 6.39 11.09
CA ASN A 37 -7.82 5.83 11.17
C ASN A 37 -8.54 6.37 12.40
N THR A 38 -9.87 6.37 12.38
CA THR A 38 -10.67 6.63 13.59
C THR A 38 -10.76 5.38 14.45
N LEU A 39 -11.14 5.53 15.71
CA LEU A 39 -11.37 4.38 16.59
C LEU A 39 -12.46 3.45 16.03
N SER A 40 -13.51 4.00 15.43
CA SER A 40 -14.58 3.19 14.83
C SER A 40 -14.06 2.31 13.69
N GLU A 41 -13.22 2.86 12.81
CA GLU A 41 -12.58 2.10 11.73
C GLU A 41 -11.63 1.02 12.27
N ILE A 42 -10.90 1.31 13.35
CA ILE A 42 -10.04 0.32 14.02
C ILE A 42 -10.86 -0.81 14.64
N ILE A 43 -11.96 -0.49 15.32
CA ILE A 43 -12.87 -1.49 15.90
C ILE A 43 -13.46 -2.37 14.79
N GLU A 44 -13.86 -1.77 13.67
CA GLU A 44 -14.41 -2.50 12.53
C GLU A 44 -13.37 -3.41 11.88
N ALA A 45 -12.18 -2.89 11.56
CA ALA A 45 -11.09 -3.68 11.02
C ALA A 45 -10.75 -4.86 11.94
N GLN A 46 -10.73 -4.63 13.26
CA GLN A 46 -10.49 -5.66 14.26
C GLN A 46 -11.60 -6.71 14.27
N ARG A 47 -12.87 -6.27 14.19
CA ARG A 47 -14.04 -7.14 14.14
C ARG A 47 -14.02 -8.03 12.90
N ILE A 48 -13.78 -7.45 11.72
CA ILE A 48 -13.67 -8.19 10.45
C ILE A 48 -12.55 -9.22 10.55
N ALA A 49 -11.35 -8.83 10.98
CA ALA A 49 -10.22 -9.74 11.15
C ALA A 49 -10.51 -10.89 12.14
N HIS A 50 -11.25 -10.61 13.22
CA HIS A 50 -11.67 -11.64 14.16
C HIS A 50 -12.70 -12.60 13.57
N TYR A 51 -13.70 -12.11 12.85
CA TYR A 51 -14.70 -12.96 12.20
C TYR A 51 -14.07 -13.84 11.13
N GLU A 52 -13.20 -13.27 10.29
CA GLU A 52 -12.40 -14.03 9.33
C GLU A 52 -11.61 -15.14 10.04
N ARG A 53 -10.83 -14.80 11.07
CA ARG A 53 -10.05 -15.78 11.84
C ARG A 53 -10.91 -16.88 12.47
N LEU A 54 -12.04 -16.53 13.09
CA LEU A 54 -12.93 -17.49 13.74
C LEU A 54 -13.55 -18.44 12.71
N SER A 55 -13.96 -17.90 11.56
CA SER A 55 -14.58 -18.67 10.50
C SER A 55 -13.68 -19.75 9.89
N MET A 56 -12.36 -19.55 9.97
CA MET A 56 -11.35 -20.50 9.47
C MET A 56 -11.22 -21.78 10.31
N THR A 57 -11.79 -21.84 11.53
CA THR A 57 -11.65 -23.00 12.43
C THR A 57 -13.00 -23.60 12.80
N THR A 58 -13.08 -24.91 13.02
CA THR A 58 -14.33 -25.58 13.43
C THR A 58 -14.82 -25.07 14.79
N ALA A 59 -13.92 -24.91 15.76
CA ALA A 59 -14.24 -24.34 17.06
C ALA A 59 -14.74 -22.89 16.93
N GLY A 60 -14.06 -22.06 16.12
CA GLY A 60 -14.47 -20.68 15.88
C GLY A 60 -15.82 -20.56 15.16
N ARG A 61 -16.11 -21.41 14.18
CA ARG A 61 -17.45 -21.49 13.55
C ARG A 61 -18.54 -21.89 14.55
N THR A 62 -18.23 -22.81 15.47
CA THR A 62 -19.16 -23.19 16.54
C THR A 62 -19.46 -22.01 17.46
N ILE A 63 -18.44 -21.22 17.83
CA ILE A 63 -18.59 -19.99 18.61
C ILE A 63 -19.48 -18.98 17.86
N LEU A 64 -19.19 -18.71 16.58
CA LEU A 64 -19.99 -17.78 15.76
C LEU A 64 -21.46 -18.21 15.69
N THR A 65 -21.71 -19.51 15.47
CA THR A 65 -23.06 -20.10 15.44
C THR A 65 -23.77 -19.94 16.79
N SER A 66 -23.07 -20.22 17.90
CA SER A 66 -23.63 -20.10 19.25
C SER A 66 -24.01 -18.66 19.64
N LEU A 67 -23.31 -17.68 19.06
CA LEU A 67 -23.59 -16.26 19.24
C LEU A 67 -24.66 -15.74 18.25
N GLY A 68 -25.20 -16.60 17.39
CA GLY A 68 -26.15 -16.20 16.34
C GLY A 68 -25.54 -15.30 15.26
N ILE A 69 -24.21 -15.29 15.12
CA ILE A 69 -23.50 -14.46 14.14
C ILE A 69 -23.35 -15.27 12.85
N ASN A 70 -24.18 -14.97 11.85
CA ASN A 70 -24.06 -15.52 10.51
C ASN A 70 -22.98 -14.77 9.73
N TYR A 71 -21.71 -15.12 9.99
CA TYR A 71 -20.59 -14.63 9.20
C TYR A 71 -20.23 -15.64 8.12
N HIS A 72 -20.56 -15.32 6.87
CA HIS A 72 -20.16 -16.10 5.71
C HIS A 72 -18.80 -15.62 5.23
N PRO A 73 -17.75 -16.44 5.30
CA PRO A 73 -16.43 -16.04 4.83
C PRO A 73 -16.52 -15.87 3.33
N THR A 74 -16.26 -14.66 2.85
CA THR A 74 -16.12 -14.38 1.43
C THR A 74 -14.94 -15.20 0.90
N GLY A 75 -15.22 -16.28 0.17
CA GLY A 75 -14.20 -17.16 -0.39
C GLY A 75 -13.92 -18.46 0.39
N GLN A 76 -14.83 -18.93 1.25
CA GLN A 76 -14.85 -20.36 1.59
C GLN A 76 -15.35 -21.16 0.40
N SER A 77 -14.44 -21.50 -0.53
CA SER A 77 -14.68 -22.66 -1.39
C SER A 77 -14.68 -23.91 -0.51
N THR A 78 -15.57 -24.83 -0.87
CA THR A 78 -15.44 -26.23 -0.48
C THR A 78 -14.01 -26.70 -0.76
N ARG A 79 -13.43 -27.38 0.23
CA ARG A 79 -12.06 -27.90 0.19
C ARG A 79 -12.10 -29.40 0.17
N GLY A 80 -11.36 -30.00 -0.74
CA GLY A 80 -11.19 -31.44 -0.83
C GLY A 80 -9.89 -31.90 -0.19
N LEU A 81 -9.86 -33.16 0.22
CA LEU A 81 -8.66 -33.83 0.70
C LEU A 81 -7.79 -34.24 -0.48
N LEU A 82 -6.49 -33.98 -0.39
CA LEU A 82 -5.52 -34.54 -1.33
C LEU A 82 -5.53 -36.07 -1.25
N PRO A 83 -5.52 -36.80 -2.39
CA PRO A 83 -5.33 -38.24 -2.39
C PRO A 83 -4.05 -38.63 -1.68
N LYS A 84 -4.07 -39.78 -1.01
CA LYS A 84 -2.94 -40.24 -0.18
C LYS A 84 -1.68 -40.42 -1.01
N GLU A 85 -1.83 -40.95 -2.22
CA GLU A 85 -0.76 -41.21 -3.18
C GLU A 85 -0.04 -39.92 -3.55
N LEU A 86 -0.80 -38.85 -3.85
CA LEU A 86 -0.24 -37.55 -4.15
C LEU A 86 0.41 -36.92 -2.91
N ARG A 87 -0.23 -37.04 -1.74
CA ARG A 87 0.29 -36.50 -0.48
C ARG A 87 1.65 -37.10 -0.12
N GLU A 88 1.85 -38.39 -0.35
CA GLU A 88 3.11 -39.09 -0.05
C GLU A 88 4.28 -38.64 -0.94
N GLN A 89 3.99 -38.16 -2.15
CA GLN A 89 5.01 -37.62 -3.05
C GLN A 89 5.40 -36.16 -2.73
N LEU A 90 4.56 -35.42 -1.99
CA LEU A 90 4.84 -34.01 -1.69
C LEU A 90 5.76 -33.85 -0.48
N GLN A 91 6.94 -33.29 -0.71
CA GLN A 91 7.89 -32.92 0.32
C GLN A 91 7.80 -31.43 0.62
N ILE A 92 7.22 -31.07 1.76
CA ILE A 92 7.01 -29.67 2.14
C ILE A 92 7.70 -29.36 3.46
N SER A 93 8.73 -28.52 3.40
CA SER A 93 9.46 -28.09 4.59
C SER A 93 8.62 -27.14 5.45
N PRO A 94 8.82 -27.11 6.79
CA PRO A 94 8.17 -26.13 7.65
C PRO A 94 8.39 -24.70 7.17
N LEU A 95 7.30 -23.92 7.13
CA LEU A 95 7.38 -22.53 6.69
C LEU A 95 8.19 -21.67 7.67
N PRO A 96 9.08 -20.79 7.17
CA PRO A 96 9.85 -19.92 8.03
C PRO A 96 8.97 -18.95 8.82
N ARG A 97 9.35 -18.70 10.08
CA ARG A 97 8.74 -17.68 10.95
C ARG A 97 9.57 -16.38 10.88
N HIS A 98 8.96 -15.25 11.25
CA HIS A 98 9.62 -13.92 11.28
C HIS A 98 10.25 -13.55 9.92
N MET A 99 9.38 -13.41 8.92
CA MET A 99 9.74 -13.05 7.54
C MET A 99 9.01 -11.79 7.07
N HIS A 100 8.78 -10.81 7.96
CA HIS A 100 8.11 -9.56 7.60
C HIS A 100 8.91 -8.79 6.54
N PRO A 101 8.29 -8.30 5.43
CA PRO A 101 9.00 -7.64 4.33
C PRO A 101 9.89 -6.47 4.76
N VAL A 102 9.46 -5.71 5.77
CA VAL A 102 10.15 -4.49 6.23
C VAL A 102 11.06 -4.74 7.44
N HIS A 103 10.70 -5.64 8.34
CA HIS A 103 11.42 -5.81 9.62
C HIS A 103 12.45 -6.93 9.58
N ASP A 104 12.28 -7.93 8.70
CA ASP A 104 13.11 -9.11 8.61
C ASP A 104 13.89 -9.16 7.28
N THR A 105 14.29 -8.00 6.75
CA THR A 105 14.98 -7.87 5.44
C THR A 105 16.22 -8.77 5.37
N GLY A 106 17.08 -8.77 6.40
CA GLY A 106 18.26 -9.63 6.45
C GLY A 106 17.93 -11.13 6.43
N ARG A 107 16.86 -11.56 7.13
CA ARG A 107 16.41 -12.96 7.12
C ARG A 107 15.85 -13.36 5.77
N ARG A 108 15.10 -12.46 5.12
CA ARG A 108 14.56 -12.67 3.77
C ARG A 108 15.69 -12.80 2.74
N MET A 109 16.70 -11.92 2.80
CA MET A 109 17.88 -12.01 1.93
C MET A 109 18.67 -13.31 2.14
N ALA A 110 18.90 -13.71 3.39
CA ALA A 110 19.56 -14.98 3.69
C ALA A 110 18.77 -16.18 3.14
N ARG A 111 17.44 -16.12 3.21
CA ARG A 111 16.56 -17.16 2.65
C ARG A 111 16.63 -17.21 1.12
N VAL A 112 16.63 -16.06 0.44
CA VAL A 112 16.77 -16.00 -1.03
C VAL A 112 18.10 -16.61 -1.45
N LYS A 113 19.21 -16.19 -0.83
CA LYS A 113 20.54 -16.73 -1.12
C LYS A 113 20.62 -18.25 -0.89
N ALA A 114 20.01 -18.74 0.19
CA ALA A 114 19.95 -20.18 0.46
C ALA A 114 19.14 -20.94 -0.60
N LEU A 115 18.03 -20.37 -1.07
CA LEU A 115 17.24 -20.95 -2.17
C LEU A 115 18.03 -20.96 -3.47
N GLU A 116 18.66 -19.86 -3.86
CA GLU A 116 19.49 -19.79 -5.07
C GLU A 116 20.57 -20.87 -5.06
N ASN A 117 21.33 -20.98 -3.97
CA ASN A 117 22.35 -22.02 -3.84
C ASN A 117 21.75 -23.44 -3.96
N THR A 118 20.63 -23.69 -3.27
CA THR A 118 19.96 -25.00 -3.29
C THR A 118 19.47 -25.36 -4.69
N LEU A 119 18.89 -24.40 -5.40
CA LEU A 119 18.31 -24.62 -6.73
C LEU A 119 19.40 -24.72 -7.79
N GLN A 120 20.44 -23.88 -7.74
CA GLN A 120 21.55 -23.90 -8.70
C GLN A 120 22.42 -25.15 -8.60
N GLN A 121 22.69 -25.64 -7.40
CA GLN A 121 23.58 -26.79 -7.20
C GLN A 121 22.86 -28.14 -7.28
N GLY A 122 21.56 -28.17 -6.98
CA GLY A 122 20.83 -29.42 -6.78
C GLY A 122 19.91 -29.84 -7.93
N TYR A 123 19.60 -28.95 -8.88
CA TYR A 123 18.55 -29.18 -9.86
C TYR A 123 18.82 -28.49 -11.21
N ASP A 124 18.46 -29.18 -12.28
CA ASP A 124 18.46 -28.62 -13.63
C ASP A 124 17.32 -27.59 -13.80
N ASP A 125 17.41 -26.72 -14.81
CA ASP A 125 16.39 -25.69 -15.07
C ASP A 125 15.01 -26.31 -15.35
N SER A 126 14.98 -27.44 -16.08
CA SER A 126 13.74 -28.15 -16.41
C SER A 126 13.03 -28.81 -15.23
N GLU A 127 13.73 -28.93 -14.09
CA GLU A 127 13.23 -29.58 -12.88
C GLU A 127 12.69 -28.58 -11.85
N VAL A 128 13.01 -27.30 -11.99
CA VAL A 128 12.60 -26.23 -11.07
C VAL A 128 11.53 -25.37 -11.72
N THR A 129 10.37 -25.34 -11.10
CA THR A 129 9.25 -24.51 -11.52
C THR A 129 8.94 -23.43 -10.49
N TYR A 130 8.59 -22.25 -10.99
CA TYR A 130 8.07 -21.13 -10.20
C TYR A 130 6.60 -20.96 -10.55
N VAL A 131 5.78 -20.65 -9.55
CA VAL A 131 4.34 -20.48 -9.71
C VAL A 131 3.87 -19.17 -9.09
N ASP A 132 2.89 -18.54 -9.74
CA ASP A 132 2.21 -17.35 -9.23
C ASP A 132 0.80 -17.25 -9.85
N ALA A 133 -0.09 -16.53 -9.17
CA ALA A 133 -1.40 -16.18 -9.69
C ALA A 133 -1.65 -14.67 -9.62
N ALA A 134 -2.18 -14.11 -10.71
CA ALA A 134 -2.51 -12.70 -10.81
C ALA A 134 -4.01 -12.49 -11.06
N SER A 135 -4.60 -11.50 -10.40
CA SER A 135 -5.99 -11.11 -10.68
C SER A 135 -6.10 -10.41 -12.01
N ALA A 136 -7.06 -10.85 -12.81
CA ALA A 136 -7.65 -10.08 -13.90
C ALA A 136 -8.99 -9.48 -13.41
N ASP A 137 -9.67 -8.76 -14.30
CA ASP A 137 -10.95 -8.13 -13.97
C ASP A 137 -12.07 -9.16 -13.72
N ARG A 138 -13.04 -8.77 -12.87
CA ARG A 138 -14.32 -9.50 -12.62
C ARG A 138 -14.15 -10.93 -12.07
N GLY A 139 -13.23 -11.13 -11.12
CA GLY A 139 -13.08 -12.41 -10.43
C GLY A 139 -12.48 -13.52 -11.30
N ARG A 140 -11.71 -13.14 -12.33
CA ARG A 140 -10.85 -14.04 -13.11
C ARG A 140 -9.43 -13.92 -12.59
N MET A 141 -8.74 -15.05 -12.46
CA MET A 141 -7.34 -15.10 -12.08
C MET A 141 -6.56 -15.80 -13.20
N ALA A 142 -5.42 -15.24 -13.58
CA ALA A 142 -4.43 -15.88 -14.44
C ALA A 142 -3.44 -16.68 -13.58
N LEU A 143 -3.07 -17.87 -14.04
CA LEU A 143 -2.11 -18.76 -13.40
C LEU A 143 -0.89 -18.88 -14.31
N ALA A 144 0.31 -18.77 -13.75
CA ALA A 144 1.54 -18.96 -14.50
C ALA A 144 2.45 -19.99 -13.82
N VAL A 145 3.10 -20.81 -14.65
CA VAL A 145 4.18 -21.70 -14.25
C VAL A 145 5.36 -21.44 -15.17
N THR A 146 6.51 -21.03 -14.63
CA THR A 146 7.73 -20.79 -15.40
C THR A 146 8.87 -21.67 -14.91
N ASN A 147 9.91 -21.86 -15.73
CA ASN A 147 11.20 -22.35 -15.25
C ASN A 147 12.05 -21.21 -14.64
N ARG A 148 13.32 -21.47 -14.29
CA ARG A 148 14.24 -20.46 -13.71
C ARG A 148 14.66 -19.41 -14.73
N SER A 149 14.74 -19.78 -16.01
CA SER A 149 15.05 -18.84 -17.10
C SER A 149 13.87 -17.93 -17.46
N GLY A 150 12.69 -18.14 -16.85
CA GLY A 150 11.51 -17.29 -17.04
C GLY A 150 10.65 -17.66 -18.24
N GLN A 151 10.93 -18.78 -18.90
CA GLN A 151 10.05 -19.35 -19.92
C GLN A 151 8.78 -19.90 -19.27
N ILE A 152 7.63 -19.51 -19.80
CA ILE A 152 6.32 -20.05 -19.41
C ILE A 152 6.24 -21.50 -19.88
N LEU A 153 6.19 -22.42 -18.93
CA LEU A 153 6.04 -23.86 -19.18
C LEU A 153 4.57 -24.23 -19.40
N THR A 154 3.69 -23.63 -18.59
CA THR A 154 2.25 -23.76 -18.73
C THR A 154 1.57 -22.57 -18.06
N ALA A 155 0.33 -22.31 -18.46
CA ALA A 155 -0.47 -21.21 -17.95
C ALA A 155 -1.96 -21.60 -17.96
N GLY A 156 -2.74 -20.94 -17.13
CA GLY A 156 -4.17 -21.19 -17.03
C GLY A 156 -4.93 -19.93 -16.65
N SER A 157 -6.26 -20.06 -16.62
CA SER A 157 -7.12 -19.07 -15.99
C SER A 157 -8.23 -19.78 -15.24
N MET A 158 -8.73 -19.13 -14.19
CA MET A 158 -9.83 -19.65 -13.41
C MET A 158 -10.71 -18.51 -12.89
N TYR A 159 -11.97 -18.83 -12.62
CA TYR A 159 -12.86 -17.91 -11.93
C TYR A 159 -12.69 -18.11 -10.42
N THR A 160 -12.17 -17.12 -9.71
CA THR A 160 -12.20 -17.03 -8.25
C THR A 160 -11.89 -15.59 -7.84
N SER A 161 -12.48 -15.13 -6.74
CA SER A 161 -12.11 -13.88 -6.08
C SER A 161 -11.11 -14.11 -4.93
N ASN A 162 -10.73 -15.37 -4.68
CA ASN A 162 -9.82 -15.75 -3.61
C ASN A 162 -8.41 -16.02 -4.18
N SER A 163 -7.49 -15.09 -3.95
CA SER A 163 -6.08 -15.22 -4.37
C SER A 163 -5.45 -16.52 -3.86
N ALA A 164 -5.74 -16.97 -2.62
CA ALA A 164 -5.17 -18.20 -2.09
C ALA A 164 -5.62 -19.45 -2.88
N GLU A 165 -6.85 -19.48 -3.40
CA GLU A 165 -7.31 -20.59 -4.26
C GLU A 165 -6.60 -20.58 -5.62
N ALA A 166 -6.34 -19.40 -6.16
CA ALA A 166 -5.61 -19.25 -7.41
C ALA A 166 -4.15 -19.70 -7.25
N GLU A 167 -3.50 -19.31 -6.16
CA GLU A 167 -2.17 -19.79 -5.80
C GLU A 167 -2.13 -21.30 -5.59
N GLU A 168 -3.14 -21.89 -4.92
CA GLU A 168 -3.26 -23.34 -4.81
C GLU A 168 -3.40 -24.01 -6.19
N ALA A 169 -4.19 -23.41 -7.10
CA ALA A 169 -4.36 -23.91 -8.46
C ALA A 169 -3.08 -23.77 -9.31
N ALA A 170 -2.27 -22.73 -9.09
CA ALA A 170 -0.98 -22.57 -9.77
C ALA A 170 0.03 -23.67 -9.33
N ILE A 171 0.07 -24.00 -8.04
CA ILE A 171 0.83 -25.18 -7.55
C ILE A 171 0.29 -26.47 -8.18
N ALA A 172 -1.02 -26.66 -8.22
CA ALA A 172 -1.64 -27.82 -8.86
C ALA A 172 -1.27 -27.94 -10.34
N LEU A 173 -1.24 -26.81 -11.05
CA LEU A 173 -0.87 -26.74 -12.46
C LEU A 173 0.60 -27.16 -12.68
N ALA A 174 1.52 -26.75 -11.81
CA ALA A 174 2.91 -27.18 -11.87
C ALA A 174 3.11 -28.69 -11.61
N LEU A 175 2.24 -29.30 -10.79
CA LEU A 175 2.24 -30.75 -10.55
C LEU A 175 1.83 -31.57 -11.79
N THR A 176 1.20 -30.95 -12.79
CA THR A 176 0.85 -31.64 -14.05
C THR A 176 2.07 -31.85 -14.95
N LEU A 177 3.18 -31.16 -14.70
CA LEU A 177 4.40 -31.26 -15.48
C LEU A 177 5.28 -32.40 -14.95
N SER A 178 5.52 -33.41 -15.78
CA SER A 178 6.25 -34.62 -15.38
C SER A 178 7.71 -34.38 -15.00
N THR A 179 8.32 -33.28 -15.46
CA THR A 179 9.72 -32.93 -15.18
C THR A 179 9.90 -32.21 -13.84
N THR A 180 8.83 -31.67 -13.26
CA THR A 180 8.89 -30.84 -12.06
C THR A 180 9.33 -31.64 -10.84
N LYS A 181 10.54 -31.40 -10.31
CA LYS A 181 10.98 -31.94 -9.01
C LYS A 181 10.88 -30.92 -7.88
N VAL A 182 10.89 -29.62 -8.21
CA VAL A 182 10.78 -28.53 -7.25
C VAL A 182 9.78 -27.49 -7.74
N ILE A 183 8.86 -27.10 -6.85
CA ILE A 183 7.93 -25.99 -7.03
C ILE A 183 8.29 -24.90 -6.04
N VAL A 184 8.50 -23.68 -6.53
CA VAL A 184 8.75 -22.49 -5.73
C VAL A 184 7.54 -21.56 -5.81
N SER A 185 6.98 -21.21 -4.66
CA SER A 185 5.84 -20.28 -4.53
C SER A 185 6.10 -19.30 -3.39
N ASP A 186 5.66 -18.05 -3.54
CA ASP A 186 5.70 -17.06 -2.46
C ASP A 186 4.41 -17.01 -1.61
N SER A 187 3.40 -17.80 -1.99
CA SER A 187 2.14 -17.93 -1.25
C SER A 187 2.29 -18.89 -0.06
N GLN A 188 2.62 -18.33 1.11
CA GLN A 188 2.63 -19.11 2.37
C GLN A 188 1.28 -19.78 2.64
N MET A 189 0.17 -19.14 2.25
CA MET A 189 -1.16 -19.68 2.52
C MET A 189 -1.41 -20.95 1.69
N ALA A 190 -1.13 -20.90 0.39
CA ALA A 190 -1.29 -22.07 -0.49
C ALA A 190 -0.42 -23.24 -0.01
N ILE A 191 0.86 -22.98 0.32
CA ILE A 191 1.76 -24.02 0.84
C ILE A 191 1.22 -24.64 2.14
N ARG A 192 0.68 -23.85 3.09
CA ARG A 192 0.05 -24.40 4.32
C ARG A 192 -1.11 -25.33 4.00
N GLN A 193 -1.90 -25.01 2.99
CA GLN A 193 -3.04 -25.83 2.59
C GLN A 193 -2.59 -27.16 1.99
N TYR A 194 -1.52 -27.16 1.19
CA TYR A 194 -0.85 -28.38 0.74
C TYR A 194 -0.24 -29.19 1.90
N MET A 195 0.41 -28.55 2.89
CA MET A 195 0.93 -29.24 4.09
C MET A 195 -0.18 -29.94 4.89
N ARG A 196 -1.36 -29.31 4.98
CA ARG A 196 -2.54 -29.90 5.61
C ARG A 196 -3.18 -30.99 4.74
N GLY A 197 -2.88 -31.01 3.44
CA GLY A 197 -3.52 -31.83 2.42
C GLY A 197 -4.99 -31.51 2.23
N GLN A 198 -5.35 -30.23 2.40
CA GLN A 198 -6.70 -29.70 2.19
C GLN A 198 -6.61 -28.49 1.28
N ILE A 199 -6.87 -28.69 0.00
CA ILE A 199 -6.81 -27.65 -1.03
C ILE A 199 -8.21 -27.36 -1.59
N SER A 200 -8.36 -26.27 -2.33
CA SER A 200 -9.61 -25.89 -2.98
C SER A 200 -10.02 -26.97 -3.99
N ASP A 201 -11.33 -27.15 -4.19
CA ASP A 201 -11.83 -28.13 -5.15
C ASP A 201 -11.33 -27.90 -6.57
N LYS A 202 -11.07 -26.64 -6.94
CA LYS A 202 -10.51 -26.28 -8.25
C LYS A 202 -9.06 -26.74 -8.39
N ALA A 203 -8.23 -26.48 -7.38
CA ALA A 203 -6.86 -26.98 -7.35
C ALA A 203 -6.84 -28.52 -7.29
N LEU A 204 -7.76 -29.14 -6.54
CA LEU A 204 -7.87 -30.60 -6.46
C LEU A 204 -8.22 -31.23 -7.80
N LYS A 205 -9.17 -30.65 -8.54
CA LYS A 205 -9.52 -31.10 -9.90
C LYS A 205 -8.32 -31.04 -10.84
N ILE A 206 -7.50 -29.98 -10.78
CA ILE A 206 -6.27 -29.87 -11.59
C ILE A 206 -5.26 -30.94 -11.17
N ALA A 207 -5.01 -31.09 -9.87
CA ALA A 207 -4.00 -32.00 -9.33
C ALA A 207 -4.34 -33.49 -9.55
N THR A 208 -5.62 -33.84 -9.70
CA THR A 208 -6.11 -35.22 -9.88
C THR A 208 -6.59 -35.53 -11.29
N GLY A 209 -6.81 -34.51 -12.13
CA GLY A 209 -7.30 -34.66 -13.49
C GLY A 209 -6.24 -35.13 -14.50
N HIS A 210 -4.97 -35.20 -14.09
CA HIS A 210 -3.84 -35.63 -14.91
C HIS A 210 -3.13 -36.82 -14.27
N ARG A 211 -2.16 -37.42 -14.99
CA ARG A 211 -1.30 -38.48 -14.45
C ARG A 211 -0.68 -37.99 -13.15
N LEU A 212 -0.98 -38.70 -12.05
CA LEU A 212 -0.37 -38.41 -10.76
C LEU A 212 1.15 -38.51 -10.89
N ILE A 213 1.85 -37.57 -10.25
CA ILE A 213 3.30 -37.64 -10.12
C ILE A 213 3.69 -38.98 -9.48
N ASP A 214 4.63 -39.67 -10.11
CA ASP A 214 5.17 -40.95 -9.66
C ASP A 214 6.54 -40.78 -8.97
N HIS A 215 6.94 -39.53 -8.73
CA HIS A 215 8.19 -39.16 -8.09
C HIS A 215 8.00 -38.05 -7.05
N PRO A 216 8.93 -37.92 -6.08
CA PRO A 216 8.79 -36.91 -5.03
C PRO A 216 8.99 -35.48 -5.55
N VAL A 217 8.05 -34.59 -5.22
CA VAL A 217 8.09 -33.17 -5.58
C VAL A 217 8.23 -32.31 -4.33
N ARG A 218 9.24 -31.44 -4.31
CA ARG A 218 9.49 -30.52 -3.20
C ARG A 218 8.78 -29.20 -3.42
N ILE A 219 8.02 -28.74 -2.42
CA ILE A 219 7.41 -27.39 -2.45
C ILE A 219 8.20 -26.48 -1.50
N LEU A 220 8.75 -25.41 -2.06
CA LEU A 220 9.58 -24.45 -1.35
C LEU A 220 8.91 -23.07 -1.31
N TRP A 221 8.94 -22.46 -0.13
CA TRP A 221 8.53 -21.07 0.01
C TRP A 221 9.67 -20.09 -0.26
N SER A 222 9.42 -19.11 -1.13
CA SER A 222 10.24 -17.92 -1.39
C SER A 222 9.57 -16.65 -0.83
N PRO A 223 10.33 -15.68 -0.33
CA PRO A 223 9.77 -14.36 -0.03
C PRO A 223 9.41 -13.60 -1.32
N ALA A 224 8.17 -13.11 -1.42
CA ALA A 224 7.73 -12.23 -2.50
C ALA A 224 8.60 -10.96 -2.61
N HIS A 225 8.81 -10.48 -3.84
CA HIS A 225 9.54 -9.23 -4.14
C HIS A 225 10.91 -9.12 -3.43
N ALA A 226 11.64 -10.23 -3.36
CA ALA A 226 12.94 -10.30 -2.69
C ALA A 226 14.08 -10.63 -3.67
N SER A 227 13.92 -10.32 -4.96
CA SER A 227 14.98 -10.45 -5.97
C SER A 227 15.44 -11.88 -6.25
N LEU A 228 14.56 -12.87 -6.08
CA LEU A 228 14.76 -14.21 -6.65
C LEU A 228 14.29 -14.20 -8.11
N PRO A 229 15.19 -14.30 -9.12
CA PRO A 229 14.84 -14.00 -10.51
C PRO A 229 13.66 -14.82 -11.06
N GLY A 230 13.60 -16.12 -10.77
CA GLY A 230 12.50 -16.97 -11.20
C GLY A 230 11.14 -16.59 -10.58
N ASN A 231 11.14 -16.11 -9.32
CA ASN A 231 9.92 -15.65 -8.65
C ASN A 231 9.40 -14.34 -9.25
N GLU A 232 10.30 -13.42 -9.59
CA GLU A 232 9.92 -12.15 -10.23
C GLU A 232 9.46 -12.36 -11.68
N SER A 233 10.08 -13.32 -12.37
CA SER A 233 9.70 -13.70 -13.72
C SER A 233 8.31 -14.30 -13.79
N VAL A 234 7.98 -15.29 -12.94
CA VAL A 234 6.63 -15.87 -12.92
C VAL A 234 5.57 -14.84 -12.54
N HIS A 235 5.90 -13.92 -11.62
CA HIS A 235 4.98 -12.85 -11.23
C HIS A 235 4.66 -11.92 -12.39
N SER A 236 5.69 -11.54 -13.15
CA SER A 236 5.54 -10.74 -14.36
C SER A 236 4.74 -11.51 -15.43
N ALA A 237 4.98 -12.80 -15.59
CA ALA A 237 4.26 -13.67 -16.52
C ALA A 237 2.78 -13.80 -16.17
N ALA A 238 2.44 -14.05 -14.91
CA ALA A 238 1.06 -14.12 -14.43
C ALA A 238 0.31 -12.82 -14.73
N ARG A 239 0.94 -11.67 -14.45
CA ARG A 239 0.35 -10.36 -14.79
C ARG A 239 0.20 -10.14 -16.29
N ALA A 240 1.18 -10.50 -17.11
CA ALA A 240 1.06 -10.38 -18.57
C ALA A 240 -0.09 -11.23 -19.14
N LEU A 241 -0.40 -12.36 -18.50
CA LEU A 241 -1.50 -13.25 -18.90
C LEU A 241 -2.89 -12.71 -18.53
N THR A 242 -3.01 -11.71 -17.65
CA THR A 242 -4.30 -11.10 -17.30
C THR A 242 -5.01 -10.46 -18.50
N HIS A 243 -4.24 -9.94 -19.46
CA HIS A 243 -4.77 -9.40 -20.72
C HIS A 243 -5.41 -10.47 -21.61
N ARG A 244 -4.97 -11.73 -21.52
CA ARG A 244 -5.56 -12.87 -22.26
C ARG A 244 -6.79 -13.45 -21.56
N ALA A 245 -6.94 -13.22 -20.25
CA ALA A 245 -8.11 -13.63 -19.47
C ALA A 245 -9.28 -12.63 -19.56
N SER A 246 -9.05 -11.45 -20.15
CA SER A 246 -10.03 -10.36 -20.28
C SER A 246 -10.65 -10.34 -21.68
N THR A 247 -11.97 -10.15 -21.79
CA THR A 247 -12.58 -9.77 -23.07
C THR A 247 -12.37 -8.27 -23.26
N PRO A 248 -11.98 -7.78 -24.46
CA PRO A 248 -11.78 -6.36 -24.69
C PRO A 248 -13.13 -5.66 -24.61
N SER A 249 -13.36 -4.94 -23.52
CA SER A 249 -14.38 -3.90 -23.45
C SER A 249 -13.72 -2.64 -22.94
N GLU A 250 -13.93 -1.58 -23.69
CA GLU A 250 -13.39 -0.26 -23.50
C GLU A 250 -13.83 0.33 -22.15
N HIS A 251 -12.93 1.13 -21.57
CA HIS A 251 -13.09 1.95 -20.37
C HIS A 251 -13.09 1.22 -19.01
N SER A 252 -11.89 1.02 -18.45
CA SER A 252 -11.68 0.95 -16.99
C SER A 252 -10.32 1.51 -16.61
N THR A 253 -10.19 2.84 -16.76
CA THR A 253 -9.16 3.63 -16.08
C THR A 253 -9.49 3.72 -14.58
N PHE A 254 -9.43 2.62 -13.84
CA PHE A 254 -9.37 2.57 -12.36
C PHE A 254 -9.12 1.16 -11.79
N ALA A 255 -8.79 0.16 -12.63
CA ALA A 255 -8.60 -1.24 -12.20
C ALA A 255 -7.15 -1.62 -11.88
N SER A 256 -6.39 -0.69 -11.32
CA SER A 256 -5.18 -1.03 -10.60
C SER A 256 -5.40 -0.44 -9.22
N TRP A 257 -5.18 -1.26 -8.19
CA TRP A 257 -4.98 -0.98 -6.77
C TRP A 257 -5.95 -1.81 -5.91
N ASN A 258 -5.37 -2.89 -5.35
CA ASN A 258 -5.82 -3.61 -4.15
C ASN A 258 -7.27 -4.14 -4.14
N HIS A 259 -7.55 -5.14 -4.98
CA HIS A 259 -8.53 -6.17 -4.60
C HIS A 259 -7.91 -7.29 -3.73
N ASP A 260 -6.66 -7.12 -3.30
CA ASP A 260 -6.04 -7.92 -2.25
C ASP A 260 -6.78 -7.72 -0.92
N ASN A 261 -7.67 -8.65 -0.62
CA ASN A 261 -8.19 -8.95 0.71
C ASN A 261 -8.61 -7.74 1.56
N LEU A 262 -9.85 -7.25 1.36
CA LEU A 262 -10.61 -6.50 2.39
C LEU A 262 -10.87 -7.33 3.68
N TYR A 263 -10.16 -8.44 3.89
CA TYR A 263 -10.33 -9.42 4.98
C TYR A 263 -9.22 -9.32 6.04
N THR A 264 -8.16 -8.54 5.79
CA THR A 264 -7.09 -8.33 6.77
C THR A 264 -7.31 -7.03 7.53
N PHE A 265 -6.96 -7.01 8.82
CA PHE A 265 -7.02 -5.79 9.66
C PHE A 265 -6.36 -4.60 8.94
N LYS A 266 -5.18 -4.82 8.36
CA LYS A 266 -4.46 -3.78 7.61
C LYS A 266 -5.21 -3.35 6.34
N GLY A 267 -5.76 -4.29 5.57
CA GLY A 267 -6.50 -3.99 4.34
C GLY A 267 -7.72 -3.10 4.57
N VAL A 268 -8.50 -3.38 5.61
CA VAL A 268 -9.64 -2.53 6.01
C VAL A 268 -9.18 -1.13 6.42
N LEU A 269 -8.10 -1.03 7.20
CA LEU A 269 -7.55 0.27 7.60
C LEU A 269 -6.95 1.07 6.44
N ASP A 270 -6.27 0.38 5.50
CA ASP A 270 -5.75 0.97 4.27
C ASP A 270 -6.90 1.50 3.41
N HIS A 271 -8.00 0.75 3.26
CA HIS A 271 -9.19 1.17 2.52
C HIS A 271 -9.72 2.54 3.01
N TYR A 272 -9.99 2.66 4.31
CA TYR A 272 -10.47 3.91 4.91
C TYR A 272 -9.47 5.08 4.80
N ARG A 273 -8.17 4.80 4.82
CA ARG A 273 -7.14 5.83 4.65
C ARG A 273 -7.05 6.30 3.21
N VAL A 274 -7.05 5.38 2.25
CA VAL A 274 -6.97 5.67 0.82
C VAL A 274 -8.22 6.40 0.35
N GLU A 275 -9.42 5.98 0.76
CA GLU A 275 -10.68 6.62 0.39
C GLU A 275 -10.74 8.09 0.82
N ARG A 276 -10.23 8.40 2.01
CA ARG A 276 -10.18 9.79 2.52
C ARG A 276 -8.98 10.59 2.03
N ARG A 277 -7.98 9.95 1.46
CA ARG A 277 -6.74 10.61 1.05
C ARG A 277 -6.99 11.49 -0.16
N ALA A 278 -7.09 12.79 0.08
CA ALA A 278 -7.14 13.79 -0.98
C ALA A 278 -5.73 14.18 -1.45
N TYR A 279 -4.75 14.15 -0.56
CA TYR A 279 -3.40 14.65 -0.82
C TYR A 279 -2.37 13.52 -0.93
N PRO A 280 -1.41 13.60 -1.87
CA PRO A 280 -0.39 12.57 -2.04
C PRO A 280 0.56 12.52 -0.84
N GLU A 281 1.29 11.41 -0.75
CA GLU A 281 2.41 11.31 0.18
C GLU A 281 3.56 12.24 -0.23
N ALA A 282 4.33 12.70 0.76
CA ALA A 282 5.52 13.50 0.48
C ALA A 282 6.50 12.61 -0.29
N HIS A 283 6.96 13.10 -1.44
CA HIS A 283 7.90 12.34 -2.26
C HIS A 283 9.23 12.16 -1.52
N SER A 284 9.92 11.03 -1.76
CA SER A 284 11.17 10.66 -1.07
C SER A 284 12.33 11.64 -1.30
N THR A 285 12.20 12.54 -2.28
CA THR A 285 13.18 13.59 -2.58
C THR A 285 13.05 14.81 -1.68
N LEU A 286 11.97 14.90 -0.88
CA LEU A 286 11.80 15.95 0.12
C LEU A 286 12.45 15.52 1.44
N SER A 287 13.21 16.42 2.04
CA SER A 287 13.67 16.28 3.41
C SER A 287 12.48 16.27 4.40
N LYS A 288 12.75 15.92 5.65
CA LYS A 288 11.74 15.94 6.71
C LYS A 288 11.15 17.34 6.94
N ALA A 289 11.98 18.38 6.84
CA ALA A 289 11.54 19.77 6.97
C ALA A 289 10.64 20.18 5.81
N GLU A 290 11.03 19.85 4.57
CA GLU A 290 10.23 20.12 3.38
C GLU A 290 8.91 19.36 3.38
N SER A 291 8.92 18.09 3.83
CA SER A 291 7.71 17.29 4.02
C SER A 291 6.75 17.95 5.02
N THR A 292 7.29 18.55 6.09
CA THR A 292 6.49 19.29 7.08
C THR A 292 5.84 20.51 6.45
N ILE A 293 6.62 21.31 5.70
CA ILE A 293 6.12 22.48 4.98
C ILE A 293 5.01 22.08 4.01
N LEU A 294 5.20 21.00 3.23
CA LEU A 294 4.18 20.49 2.33
C LEU A 294 2.86 20.17 3.07
N ARG A 295 2.95 19.51 4.23
CA ARG A 295 1.76 19.19 5.05
C ARG A 295 1.09 20.45 5.59
N GLN A 296 1.86 21.44 6.02
CA GLN A 296 1.32 22.72 6.48
C GLN A 296 0.64 23.49 5.33
N VAL A 297 1.17 23.43 4.11
CA VAL A 297 0.53 24.03 2.92
C VAL A 297 -0.76 23.29 2.57
N GLN A 298 -0.76 21.96 2.51
CA GLN A 298 -1.94 21.13 2.19
C GLN A 298 -3.07 21.25 3.22
N THR A 299 -2.72 21.48 4.49
CA THR A 299 -3.69 21.70 5.57
C THR A 299 -3.97 23.19 5.82
N GLU A 300 -3.38 24.07 5.02
CA GLU A 300 -3.44 25.53 5.12
C GLU A 300 -3.18 26.04 6.55
N THR A 301 -2.20 25.43 7.21
CA THR A 301 -1.72 25.84 8.54
C THR A 301 -0.33 26.43 8.50
N PHE A 302 0.19 26.67 7.30
CA PHE A 302 1.47 27.34 7.13
C PHE A 302 1.36 28.80 7.59
N LEU A 303 2.32 29.24 8.39
CA LEU A 303 2.29 30.55 9.02
C LEU A 303 2.39 31.67 7.99
N ASN A 304 1.59 32.72 8.19
CA ASN A 304 1.51 33.89 7.32
C ASN A 304 1.35 35.16 8.19
N PRO A 305 1.74 36.36 7.70
CA PRO A 305 1.72 37.58 8.49
C PRO A 305 0.33 37.96 9.02
N ALA A 306 -0.73 37.77 8.22
CA ALA A 306 -2.09 38.06 8.67
C ALA A 306 -2.48 37.21 9.89
N GLN A 307 -2.11 35.93 9.90
CA GLN A 307 -2.34 35.03 11.03
C GLN A 307 -1.47 35.36 12.25
N LEU A 308 -0.22 35.75 12.04
CA LEU A 308 0.66 36.19 13.13
C LEU A 308 0.16 37.49 13.77
N HIS A 309 -0.28 38.46 12.97
CA HIS A 309 -0.91 39.69 13.46
C HIS A 309 -2.17 39.38 14.28
N SER A 310 -2.99 38.42 13.84
CA SER A 310 -4.16 38.01 14.62
C SER A 310 -3.83 37.46 16.02
N TRP A 311 -2.62 36.91 16.21
CA TRP A 311 -2.17 36.41 17.52
C TRP A 311 -1.40 37.46 18.32
N TYR A 312 -0.61 38.29 17.64
CA TYR A 312 0.20 39.34 18.24
C TYR A 312 0.12 40.63 17.40
N PRO A 313 -0.97 41.41 17.55
CA PRO A 313 -1.22 42.57 16.70
C PRO A 313 -0.14 43.64 16.76
N ASP A 314 0.44 43.84 17.95
CA ASP A 314 1.45 44.87 18.21
C ASP A 314 2.85 44.48 17.71
N THR A 315 3.05 43.22 17.32
CA THR A 315 4.36 42.67 16.94
C THR A 315 4.49 42.41 15.44
N TYR A 316 3.40 42.03 14.76
CA TYR A 316 3.46 41.65 13.35
C TYR A 316 2.53 42.52 12.52
N ASP A 317 3.05 43.11 11.44
CA ASP A 317 2.23 43.76 10.41
C ASP A 317 1.57 42.72 9.50
N PRO A 318 0.24 42.75 9.30
CA PRO A 318 -0.48 41.80 8.46
C PRO A 318 -0.22 42.00 6.95
N SER A 319 0.42 43.11 6.56
CA SER A 319 0.59 43.52 5.17
C SER A 319 1.70 42.76 4.44
N CYS A 320 1.51 42.51 3.15
CA CYS A 320 2.47 41.86 2.26
C CYS A 320 3.60 42.82 1.91
N ARG A 321 4.85 42.38 2.09
CA ARG A 321 6.05 43.18 1.79
C ARG A 321 6.10 43.69 0.34
N ASN A 322 5.60 42.91 -0.60
CA ASN A 322 5.75 43.22 -2.01
C ASN A 322 4.70 44.21 -2.51
N CYS A 323 3.44 44.07 -2.09
CA CYS A 323 2.32 44.86 -2.64
C CYS A 323 1.46 45.59 -1.62
N GLY A 324 1.70 45.41 -0.31
CA GLY A 324 0.97 46.09 0.77
C GLY A 324 -0.38 45.46 1.15
N GLU A 325 -0.94 44.56 0.35
CA GLU A 325 -2.21 43.88 0.65
C GLU A 325 -2.11 42.90 1.84
N ILE A 326 -3.24 42.48 2.40
CA ILE A 326 -3.27 41.53 3.53
C ILE A 326 -2.61 40.20 3.12
N ALA A 327 -1.53 39.84 3.82
CA ALA A 327 -0.70 38.68 3.55
C ALA A 327 -1.29 37.40 4.14
N THR A 328 -2.40 36.94 3.55
CA THR A 328 -2.96 35.60 3.80
C THR A 328 -2.08 34.50 3.21
N LEU A 329 -2.31 33.24 3.60
CA LEU A 329 -1.58 32.10 3.03
C LEU A 329 -1.64 32.06 1.49
N HIS A 330 -2.83 32.18 0.90
CA HIS A 330 -2.99 32.18 -0.55
C HIS A 330 -2.27 33.37 -1.20
N HIS A 331 -2.32 34.54 -0.55
CA HIS A 331 -1.65 35.74 -1.04
C HIS A 331 -0.13 35.53 -1.14
N ILE A 332 0.50 35.03 -0.07
CA ILE A 332 1.97 34.87 -0.03
C ILE A 332 2.49 33.72 -0.89
N LEU A 333 1.64 32.73 -1.22
CA LEU A 333 2.06 31.58 -2.04
C LEU A 333 1.87 31.82 -3.55
N TRP A 334 0.78 32.47 -3.96
CA TRP A 334 0.49 32.65 -5.40
C TRP A 334 -0.38 33.88 -5.74
N GLY A 335 -1.12 34.45 -4.78
CA GLY A 335 -2.05 35.55 -5.01
C GLY A 335 -1.39 36.92 -5.23
N CYS A 336 -0.20 37.15 -4.68
CA CYS A 336 0.48 38.45 -4.76
C CYS A 336 0.90 38.84 -6.19
N PRO A 337 0.41 39.95 -6.78
CA PRO A 337 0.79 40.39 -8.14
C PRO A 337 2.30 40.56 -8.33
N GLU A 338 2.97 41.17 -7.35
CA GLU A 338 4.42 41.39 -7.38
C GLU A 338 5.23 40.09 -7.26
N LEU A 339 4.71 39.07 -6.56
CA LEU A 339 5.35 37.76 -6.50
C LEU A 339 5.44 37.11 -7.89
N LEU A 340 4.40 37.29 -8.72
CA LEU A 340 4.40 36.79 -10.11
C LEU A 340 5.49 37.45 -10.95
N LEU A 341 5.84 38.70 -10.69
CA LEU A 341 6.86 39.44 -11.45
C LEU A 341 8.27 39.01 -11.09
N HIS A 342 8.52 38.61 -9.84
CA HIS A 342 9.88 38.38 -9.32
C HIS A 342 10.23 36.91 -9.03
N SER A 343 9.25 36.02 -8.89
CA SER A 343 9.50 34.61 -8.59
C SER A 343 10.21 33.89 -9.74
N LYS A 344 10.99 32.85 -9.44
CA LYS A 344 11.54 31.93 -10.45
C LYS A 344 10.46 30.97 -11.01
N ASN A 345 9.34 30.82 -10.30
CA ASN A 345 8.24 29.91 -10.62
C ASN A 345 7.02 30.65 -11.21
N LYS A 346 7.23 31.66 -12.06
CA LYS A 346 6.17 32.55 -12.58
C LYS A 346 5.05 31.81 -13.30
N GLU A 347 5.39 30.85 -14.15
CA GLU A 347 4.40 30.06 -14.89
C GLU A 347 3.52 29.22 -13.96
N PHE A 348 4.10 28.64 -12.91
CA PHE A 348 3.35 27.91 -11.90
C PHE A 348 2.39 28.83 -11.14
N ILE A 349 2.86 30.00 -10.70
CA ILE A 349 2.03 30.99 -9.99
C ILE A 349 0.89 31.49 -10.89
N LYS A 350 1.16 31.74 -12.17
CA LYS A 350 0.15 32.15 -13.16
C LYS A 350 -0.94 31.10 -13.31
N GLN A 351 -0.58 29.82 -13.35
CA GLN A 351 -1.54 28.71 -13.41
C GLN A 351 -2.33 28.58 -12.10
N ALA A 352 -1.67 28.72 -10.94
CA ALA A 352 -2.31 28.59 -9.63
C ALA A 352 -3.43 29.62 -9.38
N ARG A 353 -3.42 30.75 -10.09
CA ARG A 353 -4.49 31.77 -10.04
C ARG A 353 -5.77 31.37 -10.77
N GLN A 354 -5.72 30.35 -11.63
CA GLN A 354 -6.92 29.87 -12.30
C GLN A 354 -7.83 29.15 -11.29
N PRO A 355 -9.16 29.28 -11.40
CA PRO A 355 -10.09 28.63 -10.48
C PRO A 355 -9.84 27.11 -10.38
N GLY A 356 -9.67 26.58 -9.18
CA GLY A 356 -9.47 25.13 -8.93
C GLY A 356 -8.06 24.59 -9.23
N ALA A 357 -7.18 25.40 -9.80
CA ALA A 357 -5.82 24.96 -10.16
C ALA A 357 -4.96 24.73 -8.91
N TRP A 358 -5.08 25.60 -7.90
CA TRP A 358 -4.35 25.45 -6.65
C TRP A 358 -4.68 24.13 -5.94
N GLU A 359 -5.96 23.80 -5.82
CA GLU A 359 -6.43 22.54 -5.23
C GLU A 359 -5.91 21.34 -6.04
N SER A 360 -5.81 21.46 -7.36
CA SER A 360 -5.25 20.42 -8.22
C SER A 360 -3.75 20.22 -7.95
N PHE A 361 -2.97 21.30 -7.82
CA PHE A 361 -1.54 21.22 -7.48
C PHE A 361 -1.29 20.61 -6.10
N LEU A 362 -2.13 20.89 -5.11
CA LEU A 362 -2.01 20.27 -3.78
C LEU A 362 -2.20 18.74 -3.82
N ARG A 363 -2.91 18.23 -4.85
CA ARG A 363 -3.21 16.79 -5.05
C ARG A 363 -2.25 16.11 -6.03
N ASP A 364 -1.38 16.86 -6.69
CA ASP A 364 -0.46 16.34 -7.70
C ASP A 364 0.70 15.56 -7.04
N PRO A 365 0.86 14.26 -7.34
CA PRO A 365 1.95 13.46 -6.79
C PRO A 365 3.32 13.80 -7.42
N ASP A 366 3.38 14.61 -8.48
CA ASP A 366 4.63 14.92 -9.18
C ASP A 366 5.68 15.55 -8.23
N PRO A 367 6.92 15.02 -8.18
CA PRO A 367 7.96 15.53 -7.29
C PRO A 367 8.35 16.98 -7.58
N LYS A 368 8.23 17.46 -8.83
CA LYS A 368 8.57 18.86 -9.17
C LYS A 368 7.47 19.78 -8.65
N THR A 369 6.21 19.42 -8.81
CA THR A 369 5.07 20.17 -8.24
C THR A 369 5.24 20.31 -6.72
N GLN A 370 5.48 19.21 -6.00
CA GLN A 370 5.69 19.25 -4.55
C GLN A 370 6.87 20.15 -4.14
N LYS A 371 7.99 20.08 -4.86
CA LYS A 371 9.15 20.95 -4.62
C LYS A 371 8.84 22.43 -4.84
N ILE A 372 8.08 22.78 -5.87
CA ILE A 372 7.66 24.17 -6.13
C ILE A 372 6.80 24.68 -4.98
N LEU A 373 5.81 23.89 -4.52
CA LEU A 373 4.95 24.27 -3.38
C LEU A 373 5.78 24.57 -2.12
N VAL A 374 6.74 23.69 -1.82
CA VAL A 374 7.65 23.86 -0.67
C VAL A 374 8.55 25.07 -0.84
N GLN A 375 9.09 25.31 -2.04
CA GLN A 375 9.96 26.45 -2.31
C GLN A 375 9.19 27.77 -2.13
N LEU A 376 7.97 27.87 -2.66
CA LEU A 376 7.13 29.06 -2.50
C LEU A 376 6.86 29.37 -1.02
N ALA A 377 6.54 28.34 -0.24
CA ALA A 377 6.34 28.49 1.21
C ALA A 377 7.63 28.89 1.93
N SER A 378 8.77 28.29 1.57
CA SER A 378 10.07 28.60 2.17
C SER A 378 10.52 30.04 1.87
N ASP A 379 10.34 30.50 0.63
CA ASP A 379 10.62 31.88 0.22
C ASP A 379 9.73 32.87 0.99
N ALA A 380 8.44 32.52 1.16
CA ALA A 380 7.53 33.31 1.97
C ALA A 380 7.96 33.36 3.45
N ALA A 381 8.42 32.24 4.05
CA ALA A 381 8.92 32.22 5.41
C ALA A 381 10.17 33.09 5.61
N GLY A 382 11.12 33.07 4.66
CA GLY A 382 12.30 33.94 4.71
C GLY A 382 11.95 35.43 4.73
N ASN A 383 10.90 35.81 3.98
CA ASN A 383 10.37 37.17 4.00
C ASN A 383 9.73 37.55 5.35
N ILE A 384 9.10 36.59 6.05
CA ILE A 384 8.58 36.80 7.41
C ILE A 384 9.72 36.94 8.42
N ALA A 385 10.73 36.06 8.38
CA ALA A 385 11.82 36.05 9.36
C ALA A 385 12.73 37.29 9.29
N SER A 386 12.95 37.83 8.08
CA SER A 386 13.75 39.05 7.90
C SER A 386 13.15 40.32 8.55
N ARG A 387 11.83 40.35 8.82
CA ARG A 387 11.19 41.42 9.64
C ARG A 387 11.64 41.37 11.10
N LEU A 388 11.71 40.19 11.70
CA LEU A 388 12.13 40.02 13.10
C LEU A 388 13.55 40.53 13.36
N SER A 389 14.46 40.33 12.40
CA SER A 389 15.84 40.79 12.51
C SER A 389 16.02 42.30 12.27
N THR A 390 15.12 42.93 11.52
CA THR A 390 15.18 44.38 11.22
C THR A 390 14.45 45.22 12.26
N GLU A 391 13.36 44.72 12.83
CA GLU A 391 12.62 45.38 13.92
C GLU A 391 13.26 45.15 15.30
N GLY A 392 13.95 44.02 15.50
CA GLY A 392 14.69 43.73 16.74
C GLY A 392 15.92 44.61 17.01
N ILE A 393 16.40 45.37 16.02
CA ILE A 393 17.52 46.33 16.17
C ILE A 393 17.01 47.75 16.42
N ALA A 394 15.72 48.05 16.16
CA ALA A 394 15.17 49.39 16.32
C ALA A 394 14.70 49.70 17.76
N SER A 395 14.61 48.71 18.67
CA SER A 395 14.11 48.90 20.04
C SER A 395 15.19 48.88 21.14
N SER A 396 16.45 49.17 20.83
CA SER A 396 17.53 49.32 21.83
C SER A 396 18.22 50.70 21.85
N ARG A 397 17.57 51.74 21.33
CA ARG A 397 18.02 53.13 21.48
C ARG A 397 16.90 54.08 21.88
N VAL A 398 16.31 53.87 23.05
CA VAL A 398 15.86 54.95 23.94
C VAL A 398 16.01 54.48 25.38
N SER A 399 17.13 54.84 26.00
CA SER A 399 17.32 55.08 27.44
C SER A 399 18.55 55.95 27.58
#